data_AF-A0A101RK45-F1
#
_entry.id   AF-A0A101RK45-F1
#
_cell.length_a   1.000
_cell.length_b   1.000
_cell.length_c   1.000
_cell.angle_alpha   90.00
_cell.angle_beta   90.00
_cell.angle_gamma   90.00
#
_symmetry.space_group_name_H-M   'P 1'
#
loop_
_entity.id
_entity.type
_entity.pdbx_description
1 polymer ?
#
loop_
_entity_poly.entity_id
_entity_poly.type
_entity_poly.pdbx_seq_one_letter_code
_entity_poly.pdbx_strand_id
1 'polypeptide(L)'
;MDRLLRGELPAGGRCDLKTLATEAGVTRTGFYPKQDRDGTVREGPYQHLGDEFTRRLKALQEAGTVPDPRDAQIQRLKDQNAKLKTRIAARDKAVEDLTAFKQLALSRIAAQHDEIMHLRTPQPASEIPPPTRLTSVPRDRTTVIAPHK
;
A
#
# COMPACT_ATOMS: atom_id res chain seq x y z
N MET A 1 7.99 -41.37 -1.57
CA MET A 1 7.33 -40.55 -0.52
C MET A 1 8.35 -39.69 0.21
N ASP A 2 9.29 -40.28 0.97
CA ASP A 2 10.24 -39.52 1.81
C ASP A 2 11.11 -38.54 1.02
N ARG A 3 11.51 -38.90 -0.19
CA ARG A 3 12.20 -38.01 -1.13
C ARG A 3 11.47 -36.65 -1.30
N LEU A 4 10.15 -36.68 -1.58
CA LEU A 4 9.36 -35.46 -1.72
C LEU A 4 9.25 -34.67 -0.41
N LEU A 5 9.10 -35.38 0.72
CA LEU A 5 9.02 -34.75 2.06
C LEU A 5 10.33 -34.09 2.48
N ARG A 6 11.48 -34.52 1.94
CA ARG A 6 12.79 -33.85 2.10
C ARG A 6 12.99 -32.68 1.14
N GLY A 7 12.04 -32.41 0.25
CA GLY A 7 12.13 -31.35 -0.76
C GLY A 7 12.93 -31.74 -2.01
N GLU A 8 13.26 -33.02 -2.22
CA GLU A 8 13.90 -33.52 -3.44
C GLU A 8 12.86 -33.66 -4.58
N LEU A 9 12.34 -32.53 -5.01
CA LEU A 9 11.24 -32.45 -5.98
C LEU A 9 11.73 -32.67 -7.42
N PRO A 10 11.00 -33.44 -8.24
CA PRO A 10 11.30 -33.54 -9.67
C PRO A 10 11.08 -32.18 -10.36
N ALA A 11 11.72 -31.97 -11.51
CA ALA A 11 11.60 -30.73 -12.26
C ALA A 11 10.13 -30.40 -12.58
N GLY A 12 9.67 -29.22 -12.14
CA GLY A 12 8.28 -28.79 -12.31
C GLY A 12 7.25 -29.43 -11.36
N GLY A 13 7.59 -30.52 -10.66
CA GLY A 13 6.73 -31.15 -9.65
C GLY A 13 6.76 -30.42 -8.31
N ARG A 14 5.74 -30.60 -7.47
CA ARG A 14 5.56 -29.97 -6.14
C ARG A 14 5.60 -31.01 -5.02
N CYS A 15 5.70 -30.58 -3.77
CA CYS A 15 5.50 -31.48 -2.64
C CYS A 15 3.99 -31.77 -2.43
N ASP A 16 3.35 -32.43 -3.40
CA ASP A 16 1.91 -32.71 -3.40
C ASP A 16 1.57 -34.16 -3.81
N LEU A 17 0.32 -34.57 -3.55
CA LEU A 17 -0.18 -35.91 -3.91
C LEU A 17 -0.16 -36.17 -5.42
N LYS A 18 -0.24 -35.13 -6.24
CA LYS A 18 -0.18 -35.26 -7.70
C LYS A 18 1.21 -35.72 -8.13
N THR A 19 2.24 -35.04 -7.63
CA THR A 19 3.64 -35.37 -7.91
C THR A 19 3.99 -36.72 -7.30
N LEU A 20 3.48 -37.04 -6.10
CA LEU A 20 3.64 -38.36 -5.51
C LEU A 20 3.05 -39.47 -6.41
N ALA A 21 1.87 -39.26 -6.98
CA ALA A 21 1.24 -40.22 -7.89
C ALA A 21 2.11 -40.45 -9.13
N THR A 22 2.57 -39.35 -9.74
CA THR A 22 3.42 -39.38 -10.93
C THR A 22 4.74 -40.11 -10.68
N GLU A 23 5.47 -39.76 -9.61
CA GLU A 23 6.75 -40.40 -9.27
C GLU A 23 6.57 -41.88 -8.87
N ALA A 24 5.42 -42.26 -8.32
CA ALA A 24 5.11 -43.65 -7.96
C ALA A 24 4.53 -44.48 -9.13
N GLY A 25 4.30 -43.88 -10.30
CA GLY A 25 3.70 -44.57 -11.45
C GLY A 25 2.25 -45.01 -11.21
N VAL A 26 1.53 -44.37 -10.27
CA VAL A 26 0.14 -44.71 -9.94
C VAL A 26 -0.81 -43.60 -10.36
N THR A 27 -2.08 -43.94 -10.56
CA THR A 27 -3.11 -42.94 -10.80
C THR A 27 -3.38 -42.15 -9.53
N ARG A 28 -3.55 -40.83 -9.64
CA ARG A 28 -3.86 -39.96 -8.50
C ARG A 28 -5.16 -40.38 -7.78
N THR A 29 -6.10 -40.97 -8.51
CA THR A 29 -7.35 -41.51 -7.94
C THR A 29 -7.14 -42.72 -7.02
N GLY A 30 -5.96 -43.35 -7.04
CA GLY A 30 -5.59 -44.42 -6.11
C GLY A 30 -5.45 -43.96 -4.66
N PHE A 31 -5.20 -42.66 -4.43
CA PHE A 31 -5.09 -42.05 -3.10
C PHE A 31 -6.42 -41.62 -2.49
N TYR A 32 -7.52 -41.74 -3.22
CA TYR A 32 -8.83 -41.30 -2.76
C TYR A 32 -9.79 -42.48 -2.60
N PRO A 33 -10.76 -42.39 -1.68
CA PRO A 33 -11.83 -43.36 -1.58
C PRO A 33 -12.62 -43.44 -2.89
N LYS A 34 -13.16 -44.62 -3.17
CA LYS A 34 -13.97 -44.88 -4.36
C LYS A 34 -15.40 -45.22 -3.95
N GLN A 35 -16.37 -44.80 -4.74
CA GLN A 35 -17.76 -45.22 -4.57
C GLN A 35 -18.03 -46.44 -5.43
N ASP A 36 -18.62 -47.47 -4.83
CA ASP A 36 -19.15 -48.63 -5.53
C ASP A 36 -20.52 -48.32 -6.14
N ARG A 37 -21.02 -49.20 -7.01
CA ARG A 37 -22.33 -49.03 -7.68
C ARG A 37 -23.49 -48.94 -6.69
N ASP A 38 -23.36 -49.58 -5.54
CA ASP A 38 -24.40 -49.61 -4.49
C ASP A 38 -24.31 -48.39 -3.56
N GLY A 39 -23.45 -47.40 -3.86
CA GLY A 39 -23.27 -46.17 -3.09
C GLY A 39 -22.36 -46.31 -1.87
N THR A 40 -21.84 -47.52 -1.59
CA THR A 40 -20.87 -47.75 -0.52
C THR A 40 -19.52 -47.12 -0.86
N VAL A 41 -18.86 -46.55 0.15
CA VAL A 41 -17.51 -46.00 0.02
C VAL A 41 -16.49 -47.07 0.37
N ARG A 42 -15.66 -47.43 -0.60
CA ARG A 42 -14.53 -48.33 -0.43
C ARG A 42 -13.23 -47.54 -0.37
N GLU A 43 -12.31 -47.96 0.50
CA GLU A 43 -10.98 -47.37 0.55
C GLU A 43 -10.25 -47.53 -0.79
N GLY A 44 -9.56 -46.45 -1.19
CA GLY A 44 -8.68 -46.47 -2.34
C GLY A 44 -7.48 -47.40 -2.11
N PRO A 45 -6.93 -48.03 -3.16
CA PRO A 45 -5.84 -49.01 -3.02
C PRO A 45 -4.59 -48.44 -2.32
N TYR A 46 -4.37 -47.12 -2.41
CA TYR A 46 -3.25 -46.42 -1.79
C TYR A 46 -3.70 -45.28 -0.88
N GLN A 47 -4.97 -45.25 -0.48
CA GLN A 47 -5.54 -44.15 0.30
C GLN A 47 -4.73 -43.89 1.59
N HIS A 48 -4.40 -44.95 2.33
CA HIS A 48 -3.58 -44.85 3.54
C HIS A 48 -2.22 -44.17 3.30
N LEU A 49 -1.56 -44.40 2.15
CA LEU A 49 -0.30 -43.72 1.81
C LEU A 49 -0.53 -42.24 1.50
N GLY A 50 -1.65 -41.90 0.87
CA GLY A 50 -2.03 -40.50 0.62
C GLY A 50 -2.32 -39.75 1.92
N ASP A 51 -3.04 -40.39 2.84
CA ASP A 51 -3.35 -39.85 4.16
C ASP A 51 -2.08 -39.69 4.99
N GLU A 52 -1.19 -40.68 4.95
CA GLU A 52 0.10 -40.61 5.62
C GLU A 52 0.96 -39.47 5.07
N PHE A 53 1.02 -39.30 3.74
CA PHE A 53 1.79 -38.23 3.12
C PHE A 53 1.28 -36.86 3.56
N THR A 54 -0.04 -36.70 3.56
CA THR A 54 -0.68 -35.46 4.00
C THR A 54 -0.41 -35.17 5.47
N ARG A 55 -0.51 -36.20 6.33
CA ARG A 55 -0.20 -36.09 7.76
C ARG A 55 1.25 -35.68 8.00
N ARG A 56 2.21 -36.35 7.34
CA ARG A 56 3.64 -36.04 7.48
C ARG A 56 3.99 -34.65 6.92
N LEU A 57 3.42 -34.27 5.78
CA LEU A 57 3.60 -32.95 5.19
C LEU A 57 3.09 -31.85 6.13
N LYS A 58 1.91 -32.04 6.73
CA LYS A 58 1.35 -31.11 7.71
C LYS A 58 2.23 -31.00 8.96
N ALA A 59 2.72 -32.12 9.50
CA ALA A 59 3.62 -32.10 10.65
C ALA A 59 4.94 -31.35 10.36
N LEU A 60 5.49 -31.48 9.15
CA LEU A 60 6.67 -30.70 8.72
C LEU A 60 6.38 -29.20 8.66
N GLN A 61 5.23 -28.81 8.09
CA GLN A 61 4.80 -27.42 8.02
C GLN A 61 4.58 -26.82 9.42
N GLU A 62 3.95 -27.56 10.33
CA GLU A 62 3.75 -27.16 11.73
C GLU A 62 5.09 -27.02 12.48
N ALA A 63 6.08 -27.85 12.15
CA ALA A 63 7.46 -27.74 12.64
C ALA A 63 8.27 -26.63 11.95
N GLY A 64 7.67 -25.82 11.06
CA GLY A 64 8.33 -24.73 10.34
C GLY A 64 9.21 -25.17 9.17
N THR A 65 9.18 -26.45 8.80
CA THR A 65 9.85 -26.95 7.60
C THR A 65 8.95 -26.79 6.40
N VAL A 66 9.46 -26.17 5.33
CA VAL A 66 8.74 -25.99 4.07
C VAL A 66 9.42 -26.84 2.99
N PRO A 67 8.93 -28.06 2.72
CA PRO A 67 9.57 -28.96 1.75
C PRO A 67 9.61 -28.40 0.33
N ASP A 68 8.64 -27.57 -0.06
CA ASP A 68 8.62 -26.90 -1.36
C ASP A 68 9.11 -25.44 -1.25
N PRO A 69 10.31 -25.11 -1.73
CA PRO A 69 10.86 -23.76 -1.60
C PRO A 69 10.00 -22.69 -2.29
N ARG A 70 9.18 -23.06 -3.28
CA ARG A 70 8.28 -22.13 -3.96
C ARG A 70 7.16 -21.64 -3.07
N ASP A 71 6.70 -22.42 -2.10
CA ASP A 71 5.64 -21.98 -1.19
C ASP A 71 6.14 -20.83 -0.31
N ALA A 72 7.36 -20.95 0.21
CA ALA A 72 8.02 -19.87 0.94
C ALA A 72 8.24 -18.63 0.05
N GLN A 73 8.64 -18.85 -1.22
CA GLN A 73 8.81 -17.75 -2.19
C GLN A 73 7.47 -17.06 -2.50
N ILE A 74 6.40 -17.81 -2.71
CA ILE A 74 5.05 -17.28 -2.96
C ILE A 74 4.60 -16.44 -1.77
N GLN A 75 4.80 -16.93 -0.54
CA GLN A 75 4.41 -16.18 0.64
C GLN A 75 5.19 -14.86 0.76
N ARG A 76 6.52 -14.91 0.60
CA ARG A 76 7.35 -13.70 0.56
C ARG A 76 6.90 -12.72 -0.52
N LEU A 77 6.58 -13.20 -1.73
CA LEU A 77 6.11 -12.35 -2.82
C LEU A 77 4.73 -11.75 -2.55
N LYS A 78 3.83 -12.47 -1.88
CA LYS A 78 2.53 -11.93 -1.44
C LYS A 78 2.74 -10.80 -0.43
N ASP A 79 3.60 -11.00 0.56
CA ASP A 79 3.90 -10.00 1.60
C ASP A 79 4.53 -8.74 0.98
N GLN A 80 5.48 -8.92 0.05
CA GLN A 80 6.09 -7.82 -0.70
C GLN A 80 5.06 -7.07 -1.56
N ASN A 81 4.20 -7.78 -2.27
CA ASN A 81 3.13 -7.17 -3.06
C ASN A 81 2.15 -6.38 -2.20
N ALA A 82 1.75 -6.92 -1.03
CA ALA A 82 0.88 -6.22 -0.10
C ALA A 82 1.54 -4.91 0.37
N LYS A 83 2.81 -4.96 0.79
CA LYS A 83 3.58 -3.78 1.20
C LYS A 83 3.70 -2.74 0.08
N LEU A 84 3.93 -3.17 -1.16
CA LEU A 84 4.03 -2.28 -2.31
C LEU A 84 2.69 -1.61 -2.61
N LYS A 85 1.59 -2.36 -2.59
CA LYS A 85 0.23 -1.81 -2.77
C LYS A 85 -0.09 -0.73 -1.73
N THR A 86 0.20 -0.97 -0.46
CA THR A 86 0.01 0.04 0.60
C THR A 86 0.84 1.29 0.35
N ARG A 87 2.11 1.14 -0.06
CA ARG A 87 2.98 2.28 -0.38
C ARG A 87 2.51 3.09 -1.58
N ILE A 88 1.99 2.42 -2.61
CA ILE A 88 1.44 3.08 -3.80
C ILE A 88 0.20 3.88 -3.40
N ALA A 89 -0.77 3.25 -2.71
CA ALA A 89 -1.98 3.94 -2.25
C ALA A 89 -1.67 5.18 -1.39
N ALA A 90 -0.68 5.08 -0.49
CA ALA A 90 -0.25 6.23 0.33
C ALA A 90 0.36 7.37 -0.51
N ARG A 91 1.12 7.03 -1.55
CA ARG A 91 1.70 8.02 -2.47
C ARG A 91 0.66 8.65 -3.38
N ASP A 92 -0.27 7.86 -3.90
CA ASP A 92 -1.36 8.36 -4.73
C ASP A 92 -2.19 9.37 -3.94
N LYS A 93 -2.54 9.05 -2.70
CA LYS A 93 -3.21 9.99 -1.79
C LYS A 93 -2.40 11.28 -1.58
N ALA A 94 -1.10 11.17 -1.33
CA ALA A 94 -0.26 12.36 -1.16
C ALA A 94 -0.19 13.22 -2.42
N VAL A 95 -0.17 12.60 -3.61
CA VAL A 95 -0.21 13.31 -4.89
C VAL A 95 -1.55 14.01 -5.09
N GLU A 96 -2.67 13.36 -4.77
CA GLU A 96 -4.00 13.98 -4.80
C GLU A 96 -4.07 15.20 -3.88
N ASP A 97 -3.65 15.05 -2.62
CA ASP A 97 -3.68 16.13 -1.63
C ASP A 97 -2.80 17.32 -2.06
N LEU A 98 -1.58 17.05 -2.57
CA LEU A 98 -0.68 18.09 -3.08
C LEU A 98 -1.23 18.78 -4.33
N THR A 99 -1.91 18.03 -5.20
CA THR A 99 -2.52 18.59 -6.42
C THR A 99 -3.67 19.51 -6.06
N ALA A 100 -4.55 19.08 -5.15
CA ALA A 100 -5.66 19.89 -4.64
C ALA A 100 -5.15 21.16 -3.94
N PHE A 101 -4.13 21.03 -3.10
CA PHE A 101 -3.49 22.17 -2.44
C PHE A 101 -2.91 23.17 -3.46
N LYS A 102 -2.17 22.68 -4.46
CA LYS A 102 -1.60 23.52 -5.52
C LYS A 102 -2.69 24.29 -6.28
N GLN A 103 -3.78 23.63 -6.66
CA GLN A 103 -4.91 24.29 -7.34
C GLN A 103 -5.48 25.41 -6.47
N LEU A 104 -5.79 25.12 -5.20
CA LEU A 104 -6.35 26.11 -4.29
C LEU A 104 -5.41 27.31 -4.08
N ALA A 105 -4.12 27.05 -3.90
CA ALA A 105 -3.11 28.10 -3.73
C ALA A 105 -3.03 29.02 -4.96
N LEU A 106 -3.00 28.45 -6.16
CA LEU A 106 -2.99 29.22 -7.41
C LEU A 106 -4.25 30.06 -7.57
N SER A 107 -5.44 29.51 -7.30
CA SER A 107 -6.69 30.26 -7.35
C SER A 107 -6.70 31.44 -6.37
N ARG A 108 -6.19 31.23 -5.14
CA ARG A 108 -6.09 32.31 -4.14
C ARG A 108 -5.13 33.41 -4.56
N ILE A 109 -3.96 33.05 -5.08
CA ILE A 109 -2.96 34.02 -5.57
C ILE A 109 -3.54 34.82 -6.73
N ALA A 110 -4.23 34.18 -7.68
CA ALA A 110 -4.89 34.86 -8.78
C ALA A 110 -5.95 35.86 -8.28
N ALA A 111 -6.85 35.43 -7.38
CA ALA A 111 -7.86 36.32 -6.81
C ALA A 111 -7.25 37.51 -6.03
N GLN A 112 -6.18 37.27 -5.26
CA GLN A 112 -5.45 38.34 -4.58
C GLN A 112 -4.78 39.30 -5.56
N HIS A 113 -4.22 38.78 -6.65
CA HIS A 113 -3.62 39.60 -7.69
C HIS A 113 -4.67 40.51 -8.35
N ASP A 114 -5.82 39.96 -8.71
CA ASP A 114 -6.92 40.70 -9.33
C ASP A 114 -7.42 41.81 -8.39
N GLU A 115 -7.58 41.53 -7.10
CA GLU A 115 -7.97 42.52 -6.10
C GLU A 115 -6.93 43.64 -5.96
N ILE A 116 -5.63 43.30 -5.93
CA ILE A 116 -4.57 44.30 -5.90
C ILE A 116 -4.61 45.20 -7.14
N MET A 117 -4.87 44.62 -8.32
CA MET A 117 -4.99 45.40 -9.56
C MET A 117 -6.22 46.31 -9.55
N HIS A 118 -7.34 45.82 -9.03
CA HIS A 118 -8.54 46.64 -8.82
C HIS A 118 -8.27 47.82 -7.87
N LEU A 119 -7.66 47.57 -6.70
CA LEU A 119 -7.33 48.62 -5.72
C LEU A 119 -6.31 49.65 -6.22
N ARG A 120 -5.42 49.24 -7.14
CA ARG A 120 -4.43 50.13 -7.76
C ARG A 120 -4.97 50.90 -8.96
N THR A 121 -6.12 50.51 -9.49
CA THR A 121 -6.74 51.22 -10.61
C THR A 121 -7.24 52.57 -10.07
N PRO A 122 -6.80 53.71 -10.63
CA PRO A 122 -7.26 55.01 -10.20
C PRO A 122 -8.78 55.09 -10.37
N GLN A 123 -9.52 55.20 -9.28
CA GLN A 123 -10.94 55.53 -9.37
C GLN A 123 -11.04 56.90 -10.07
N PRO A 124 -11.93 57.06 -11.08
CA PRO A 124 -12.27 58.40 -11.52
C PRO A 124 -12.75 59.15 -10.28
N ALA A 125 -12.21 60.35 -10.07
CA ALA A 125 -12.58 61.21 -8.96
C ALA A 125 -14.11 61.25 -8.90
N SER A 126 -14.68 60.54 -7.93
CA SER A 126 -16.02 60.88 -7.48
C SER A 126 -15.93 62.35 -7.07
N GLU A 127 -16.97 63.11 -7.38
CA GLU A 127 -17.16 64.52 -7.02
C GLU A 127 -17.28 64.67 -5.49
N ILE A 128 -16.30 64.14 -4.75
CA ILE A 128 -16.14 64.28 -3.32
C ILE A 128 -15.13 65.40 -3.14
N PRO A 129 -15.53 66.54 -2.55
CA PRO A 129 -14.62 67.65 -2.31
C PRO A 129 -13.43 67.16 -1.49
N PRO A 130 -12.22 67.70 -1.73
CA PRO A 130 -10.99 67.17 -1.18
C PRO A 130 -11.10 67.06 0.34
N PRO A 131 -10.67 65.93 0.97
CA PRO A 131 -10.66 65.83 2.41
C PRO A 131 -9.80 66.95 2.96
N THR A 132 -10.37 67.70 3.90
CA THR A 132 -9.73 68.81 4.58
C THR A 132 -8.38 68.32 5.11
N ARG A 133 -7.28 68.90 4.63
CA ARG A 133 -5.94 68.60 5.15
C ARG A 133 -5.98 68.82 6.66
N LEU A 134 -5.77 67.76 7.43
CA LEU A 134 -5.47 67.88 8.85
C LEU A 134 -4.16 68.68 8.94
N THR A 135 -4.31 69.91 9.39
CA THR A 135 -3.22 70.85 9.65
C THR A 135 -2.20 70.21 10.58
N SER A 136 -0.93 70.50 10.29
CA SER A 136 0.24 70.02 11.02
C SER A 136 0.07 70.12 12.53
N VAL A 137 0.30 69.00 13.22
CA VAL A 137 0.49 68.97 14.67
C VAL A 137 1.73 69.81 15.01
N PRO A 138 1.65 70.80 15.93
CA PRO A 138 2.82 71.56 16.37
C PRO A 138 3.78 70.61 17.08
N ARG A 139 5.01 70.48 16.56
CA ARG A 139 6.11 69.87 17.30
C ARG A 139 6.59 70.88 18.33
N ASP A 140 6.15 70.71 19.58
CA ASP A 140 6.74 71.40 20.71
C ASP A 140 8.24 71.08 20.78
N ARG A 141 9.04 72.15 20.80
CA ARG A 141 10.48 72.11 21.01
C ARG A 141 10.76 71.74 22.47
N THR A 142 11.03 70.47 22.74
CA THR A 142 11.69 70.07 23.99
C THR A 142 13.16 70.48 23.97
N THR A 143 13.42 71.58 24.65
CA THR A 143 14.52 71.90 25.58
C THR A 143 15.83 71.12 25.43
N VAL A 144 16.88 71.85 25.06
CA VAL A 144 18.29 71.48 25.19
C VAL A 144 18.63 71.28 26.67
N ILE A 145 19.02 70.08 27.07
CA ILE A 145 19.72 69.84 28.34
C ILE A 145 21.20 69.70 28.01
N ALA A 146 21.99 70.69 28.41
CA ALA A 146 23.45 70.66 28.34
C ALA A 146 24.03 69.73 29.41
N PRO A 147 25.20 69.09 29.17
CA PRO A 147 25.88 68.33 30.21
C PRO A 147 26.67 69.28 31.13
N HIS A 148 26.47 69.16 32.44
CA HIS A 148 27.39 69.70 33.43
C HIS A 148 28.60 68.77 33.58
N LYS A 149 29.76 69.41 33.76
CA LYS A 149 31.10 68.85 33.98
C LYS A 149 31.18 67.83 35.11
#